data_AF-A0A7K0FQ97-F1
#
_entry.id   AF-A0A7K0FQ97-F1
#
_cell.length_a   1.000
_cell.length_b   1.000
_cell.length_c   1.000
_cell.angle_alpha   90.00
_cell.angle_beta   90.00
_cell.angle_gamma   90.00
#
_symmetry.space_group_name_H-M   'P 1'
#
loop_
_entity.id
_entity.type
_entity.pdbx_description
1 polymer ?
#
loop_
_entity_poly.entity_id
_entity_poly.type
_entity_poly.pdbx_seq_one_letter_code
_entity_poly.pdbx_strand_id
1 'polypeptide(L)'
;MKKLLSIISFIGITCLSAIAQNNGDYRSAASGLWGSASTWERFTGGNWSAAAAKPGASSNVTVRSGHVVTLDAGTNISNLTIEKGAQVNSNAVFPNSFFIRVGAAGQAGAAANTGIIKNDGILGSVSDSTFTITLEMPLQCANFKLTGSGTTQILRMRPLPGNTNPLNVEIDQNINFMHNNIALSAYINYANSLPEENVTFTINKDKVVKFVNPNGAFHLGSNKTPNQGGNYTYNIAGTLDLSACTKTSFLVPLTANANSTTTLNVSGLLKLGTGFSVDNPEATEQSGKLALNILDGGVIDATSLKLKSTLPATKFKIAPTGTFKSK
;
A
#
# COMPACT_ATOMS: atom_id res chain seq x y z
N MET A 1 9.08 -11.44 -63.08
CA MET A 1 9.82 -10.58 -62.15
C MET A 1 8.96 -9.38 -61.78
N LYS A 2 8.61 -9.24 -60.50
CA LYS A 2 8.30 -8.02 -59.72
C LYS A 2 7.52 -8.44 -58.46
N LYS A 3 8.26 -8.74 -57.40
CA LYS A 3 7.70 -8.95 -56.05
C LYS A 3 7.36 -7.57 -55.49
N LEU A 4 6.09 -7.32 -55.17
CA LEU A 4 5.67 -6.14 -54.43
C LEU A 4 5.55 -6.54 -52.95
N LEU A 5 6.56 -6.22 -52.15
CA LEU A 5 6.44 -6.29 -50.69
C LEU A 5 5.57 -5.11 -50.24
N SER A 6 4.36 -5.39 -49.75
CA SER A 6 3.55 -4.41 -49.06
C SER A 6 3.84 -4.52 -47.56
N ILE A 7 4.65 -3.60 -47.04
CA ILE A 7 4.92 -3.44 -45.61
C ILE A 7 3.68 -2.78 -44.99
N ILE A 8 2.85 -3.57 -44.31
CA ILE A 8 1.80 -3.05 -43.42
C ILE A 8 2.50 -2.55 -42.17
N SER A 9 2.68 -1.24 -42.07
CA SER A 9 3.15 -0.57 -40.87
C SER A 9 2.07 -0.68 -39.78
N PHE A 10 2.32 -1.54 -38.79
CA PHE A 10 1.49 -1.65 -37.60
C PHE A 10 1.77 -0.44 -36.70
N ILE A 11 1.06 0.67 -36.96
CA ILE A 11 1.04 1.83 -36.07
C ILE A 11 0.34 1.40 -34.78
N GLY A 12 1.14 1.03 -33.78
CA GLY A 12 0.69 0.88 -32.41
C GLY A 12 0.24 2.24 -31.90
N ILE A 13 -1.07 2.49 -31.94
CA ILE A 13 -1.71 3.57 -31.19
C ILE A 13 -1.56 3.21 -29.72
N THR A 14 -0.49 3.68 -29.10
CA THR A 14 -0.41 3.77 -27.65
C THR A 14 -1.42 4.85 -27.26
N CYS A 15 -2.56 4.42 -26.73
CA CYS A 15 -3.53 5.31 -26.13
C CYS A 15 -2.88 5.91 -24.87
N LEU A 16 -2.14 7.01 -25.06
CA LEU A 16 -1.77 7.91 -23.99
C LEU A 16 -3.08 8.46 -23.46
N SER A 17 -3.57 7.91 -22.35
CA SER A 17 -4.66 8.52 -21.59
C SER A 17 -4.19 9.91 -21.16
N ALA A 18 -4.49 10.93 -21.97
CA ALA A 18 -4.35 12.31 -21.59
C ALA A 18 -5.32 12.53 -20.43
N ILE A 19 -4.79 12.80 -19.23
CA ILE A 19 -5.61 13.25 -18.11
C ILE A 19 -6.11 14.64 -18.52
N ALA A 20 -7.35 14.72 -19.00
CA ALA A 20 -7.99 16.00 -19.23
C ALA A 20 -8.02 16.76 -17.90
N GLN A 21 -7.48 17.98 -17.89
CA GLN A 21 -7.41 18.82 -16.69
C GLN A 21 -8.82 19.24 -16.31
N ASN A 22 -9.23 18.97 -15.08
CA ASN A 22 -10.53 19.33 -14.54
C ASN A 22 -10.41 20.59 -13.68
N ASN A 23 -11.47 21.41 -13.68
CA ASN A 23 -11.56 22.53 -12.75
C ASN A 23 -11.36 22.02 -11.31
N GLY A 24 -10.40 22.60 -10.60
CA GLY A 24 -10.05 22.17 -9.26
C GLY A 24 -8.83 21.26 -9.16
N ASP A 25 -8.25 20.82 -10.28
CA ASP A 25 -6.96 20.12 -10.28
C ASP A 25 -5.83 21.05 -9.81
N TYR A 26 -4.83 20.45 -9.17
CA TYR A 26 -3.67 21.13 -8.63
C TYR A 26 -2.39 20.61 -9.27
N ARG A 27 -1.41 21.48 -9.46
CA ARG A 27 -0.05 21.09 -9.81
C ARG A 27 0.99 21.93 -9.09
N SER A 28 2.19 21.39 -8.86
CA SER A 28 3.24 22.16 -8.19
C SER A 28 3.76 23.30 -9.09
N ALA A 29 3.72 24.53 -8.59
CA ALA A 29 4.26 25.74 -9.21
C ALA A 29 5.79 25.83 -9.05
N ALA A 30 6.28 25.37 -7.90
CA ALA A 30 7.68 25.37 -7.49
C ALA A 30 7.93 24.23 -6.49
N SER A 31 9.19 24.00 -6.11
CA SER A 31 9.53 23.22 -4.91
C SER A 31 9.13 23.97 -3.64
N GLY A 32 8.70 23.25 -2.61
CA GLY A 32 8.26 23.89 -1.36
C GLY A 32 7.48 22.97 -0.42
N LEU A 33 6.92 23.56 0.63
CA LEU A 33 6.07 22.85 1.58
C LEU A 33 4.70 22.56 0.96
N TRP A 34 4.15 21.37 1.22
CA TRP A 34 2.82 21.00 0.78
C TRP A 34 1.75 21.97 1.30
N GLY A 35 1.89 22.41 2.55
CA GLY A 35 0.99 23.35 3.21
C GLY A 35 0.96 24.76 2.61
N SER A 36 1.98 25.16 1.86
CA SER A 36 2.10 26.52 1.31
C SER A 36 1.33 26.68 0.00
N ALA A 37 0.47 27.70 -0.09
CA ALA A 37 -0.25 28.03 -1.32
C ALA A 37 0.70 28.38 -2.49
N SER A 38 1.85 28.99 -2.20
CA SER A 38 2.87 29.34 -3.21
C SER A 38 3.51 28.14 -3.91
N THR A 39 3.39 26.94 -3.34
CA THR A 39 3.86 25.69 -3.95
C THR A 39 2.95 25.27 -5.12
N TRP A 40 1.75 25.83 -5.26
CA TRP A 40 0.71 25.27 -6.12
C TRP A 40 0.08 26.26 -7.11
N GLU A 41 -0.27 25.74 -8.27
CA GLU A 41 -1.27 26.33 -9.18
C GLU A 41 -2.54 25.49 -9.14
N ARG A 42 -3.69 26.13 -9.39
CA ARG A 42 -5.01 25.48 -9.49
C ARG A 42 -5.60 25.73 -10.88
N PHE A 43 -6.14 24.69 -11.50
CA PHE A 43 -6.80 24.81 -12.79
C PHE A 43 -8.23 25.33 -12.62
N THR A 44 -8.55 26.45 -13.29
CA THR A 44 -9.88 27.06 -13.30
C THR A 44 -10.16 27.68 -14.66
N GLY A 45 -11.28 27.33 -15.29
CA GLY A 45 -11.74 27.97 -16.53
C GLY A 45 -10.74 27.84 -17.69
N GLY A 46 -10.09 26.68 -17.80
CA GLY A 46 -9.12 26.42 -18.87
C GLY A 46 -7.69 26.91 -18.60
N ASN A 47 -7.44 27.57 -17.47
CA ASN A 47 -6.14 28.19 -17.16
C ASN A 47 -5.60 27.73 -15.81
N TRP A 48 -4.27 27.73 -15.70
CA TRP A 48 -3.56 27.56 -14.42
C TRP A 48 -3.29 28.94 -13.82
N SER A 49 -3.68 29.13 -12.57
CA SER A 49 -3.38 30.34 -11.81
C SER A 49 -2.81 29.98 -10.44
N ALA A 50 -2.12 30.92 -9.79
CA ALA A 50 -1.65 30.75 -8.42
C ALA A 50 -2.80 30.28 -7.51
N ALA A 51 -2.54 29.25 -6.71
CA ALA A 51 -3.54 28.73 -5.78
C ALA A 51 -3.67 29.67 -4.56
N ALA A 52 -4.88 29.84 -4.06
CA ALA A 52 -5.14 30.57 -2.80
C ALA A 52 -4.96 29.69 -1.54
N ALA A 53 -4.89 28.37 -1.71
CA ALA A 53 -4.75 27.39 -0.63
C ALA A 53 -4.09 26.12 -1.16
N LYS A 54 -3.55 25.29 -0.24
CA LYS A 54 -3.02 23.95 -0.57
C LYS A 54 -4.12 23.01 -1.15
N PRO A 55 -3.72 21.93 -1.85
CA PRO A 55 -4.66 20.90 -2.29
C PRO A 55 -5.46 20.30 -1.12
N GLY A 56 -6.74 20.03 -1.39
CA GLY A 56 -7.68 19.44 -0.45
C GLY A 56 -8.09 18.02 -0.82
N ALA A 57 -9.02 17.45 -0.05
CA ALA A 57 -9.42 16.06 -0.15
C ALA A 57 -9.95 15.67 -1.56
N SER A 58 -10.68 16.57 -2.22
CA SER A 58 -11.20 16.35 -3.58
C SER A 58 -10.21 16.65 -4.70
N SER A 59 -8.99 17.10 -4.39
CA SER A 59 -8.03 17.55 -5.40
C SER A 59 -7.31 16.36 -6.07
N ASN A 60 -7.21 16.40 -7.40
CA ASN A 60 -6.18 15.66 -8.12
C ASN A 60 -4.91 16.51 -8.12
N VAL A 61 -3.79 15.93 -7.68
CA VAL A 61 -2.54 16.66 -7.49
C VAL A 61 -1.46 16.10 -8.40
N THR A 62 -0.79 16.97 -9.15
CA THR A 62 0.40 16.62 -9.94
C THR A 62 1.63 17.33 -9.38
N VAL A 63 2.64 16.58 -8.97
CA VAL A 63 3.96 17.15 -8.66
C VAL A 63 4.80 17.06 -9.91
N ARG A 64 5.07 18.22 -10.51
CA ARG A 64 5.76 18.35 -11.79
C ARG A 64 7.23 18.00 -11.71
N SER A 65 7.78 17.54 -12.84
CA SER A 65 9.21 17.26 -13.02
C SER A 65 10.08 18.42 -12.54
N GLY A 66 11.16 18.13 -11.81
CA GLY A 66 12.08 19.12 -11.25
C GLY A 66 11.64 19.74 -9.92
N HIS A 67 10.41 19.46 -9.44
CA HIS A 67 9.94 19.95 -8.15
C HIS A 67 10.09 18.91 -7.03
N VAL A 68 10.46 19.40 -5.85
CA VAL A 68 10.44 18.65 -4.58
C VAL A 68 9.38 19.27 -3.69
N VAL A 69 8.35 18.49 -3.34
CA VAL A 69 7.29 18.91 -2.44
C VAL A 69 7.40 18.15 -1.12
N THR A 70 7.51 18.89 -0.03
CA THR A 70 7.72 18.36 1.31
C THR A 70 6.45 18.42 2.14
N LEU A 71 5.95 17.30 2.63
CA LEU A 71 4.88 17.29 3.64
C LEU A 71 5.38 17.92 4.93
N ASP A 72 4.62 18.91 5.41
CA ASP A 72 4.76 19.63 6.68
C ASP A 72 3.61 19.33 7.67
N ALA A 73 2.59 18.62 7.21
CA ALA A 73 1.49 18.06 7.99
C ALA A 73 0.85 16.88 7.24
N GLY A 74 -0.06 16.15 7.90
CA GLY A 74 -0.90 15.15 7.23
C GLY A 74 -1.84 15.78 6.20
N THR A 75 -2.06 15.10 5.08
CA THR A 75 -2.88 15.61 3.97
C THR A 75 -3.84 14.56 3.42
N ASN A 76 -4.92 15.04 2.79
CA ASN A 76 -5.93 14.22 2.13
C ASN A 76 -6.09 14.75 0.70
N ILE A 77 -6.16 13.84 -0.27
CA ILE A 77 -6.30 14.15 -1.70
C ILE A 77 -7.11 13.05 -2.40
N SER A 78 -7.56 13.35 -3.62
CA SER A 78 -8.27 12.37 -4.44
C SER A 78 -7.26 11.46 -5.12
N ASN A 79 -6.36 12.05 -5.91
CA ASN A 79 -5.31 11.34 -6.65
C ASN A 79 -3.98 12.09 -6.58
N LEU A 80 -2.88 11.37 -6.72
CA LEU A 80 -1.52 11.91 -6.79
C LEU A 80 -0.81 11.40 -8.05
N THR A 81 -0.29 12.32 -8.85
CA THR A 81 0.68 12.04 -9.90
C THR A 81 2.01 12.65 -9.50
N ILE A 82 3.08 11.86 -9.50
CA ILE A 82 4.45 12.31 -9.30
C ILE A 82 5.16 12.08 -10.63
N GLU A 83 5.45 13.15 -11.35
CA GLU A 83 6.11 13.05 -12.65
C GLU A 83 7.55 12.56 -12.51
N LYS A 84 8.10 12.00 -13.60
CA LYS A 84 9.51 11.62 -13.64
C LYS A 84 10.41 12.82 -13.30
N GLY A 85 11.34 12.64 -12.36
CA GLY A 85 12.22 13.70 -11.87
C GLY A 85 11.59 14.61 -10.81
N ALA A 86 10.36 14.34 -10.37
CA ALA A 86 9.74 14.97 -9.21
C ALA A 86 9.93 14.14 -7.94
N GLN A 87 9.80 14.78 -6.78
CA GLN A 87 9.83 14.11 -5.49
C GLN A 87 8.72 14.62 -4.56
N VAL A 88 8.07 13.69 -3.86
CA VAL A 88 7.25 13.97 -2.68
C VAL A 88 7.91 13.34 -1.47
N ASN A 89 8.33 14.14 -0.49
CA ASN A 89 8.92 13.67 0.76
C ASN A 89 8.20 14.27 1.98
N SER A 90 8.77 14.14 3.17
CA SER A 90 8.20 14.63 4.42
C SER A 90 9.32 15.17 5.31
N ASN A 91 9.04 16.24 6.07
CA ASN A 91 9.95 16.75 7.09
C ASN A 91 9.59 16.28 8.51
N ALA A 92 8.60 15.38 8.66
CA ALA A 92 8.36 14.74 9.95
C ALA A 92 9.62 13.98 10.41
N VAL A 93 9.80 13.92 11.73
CA VAL A 93 10.94 13.26 12.38
C VAL A 93 10.44 11.98 13.05
N PHE A 94 11.10 10.87 12.76
CA PHE A 94 10.80 9.57 13.38
C PHE A 94 10.83 9.69 14.92
N PRO A 95 9.89 9.08 15.67
CA PRO A 95 8.89 8.09 15.25
C PRO A 95 7.61 8.67 14.63
N ASN A 96 7.51 9.99 14.48
CA ASN A 96 6.33 10.61 13.87
C ASN A 96 6.31 10.42 12.36
N SER A 97 5.11 10.48 11.79
CA SER A 97 4.90 10.42 10.35
C SER A 97 3.79 11.36 9.94
N PHE A 98 3.91 11.99 8.78
CA PHE A 98 2.76 12.58 8.12
C PHE A 98 2.11 11.57 7.19
N PHE A 99 0.78 11.60 7.17
CA PHE A 99 0.01 10.75 6.28
C PHE A 99 -0.27 11.45 4.95
N ILE A 100 -0.31 10.67 3.88
CA ILE A 100 -1.05 11.01 2.67
C ILE A 100 -2.24 10.06 2.61
N ARG A 101 -3.44 10.63 2.69
CA ARG A 101 -4.70 9.91 2.47
C ARG A 101 -5.14 10.10 1.04
N VAL A 102 -5.29 9.01 0.29
CA VAL A 102 -5.63 9.03 -1.14
C VAL A 102 -6.97 8.31 -1.36
N GLY A 103 -7.79 8.84 -2.26
CA GLY A 103 -9.19 8.44 -2.39
C GLY A 103 -10.09 9.21 -1.42
N ALA A 104 -9.87 10.51 -1.24
CA ALA A 104 -10.63 11.31 -0.29
C ALA A 104 -11.64 12.25 -0.94
N ALA A 105 -12.60 11.76 -1.75
CA ALA A 105 -13.75 12.58 -2.14
C ALA A 105 -14.74 12.79 -0.95
N GLY A 106 -14.29 13.45 0.12
CA GLY A 106 -15.07 14.33 1.00
C GLY A 106 -15.94 13.75 2.13
N GLN A 107 -15.32 13.32 3.24
CA GLN A 107 -15.91 13.09 4.58
C GLN A 107 -16.80 11.85 4.79
N ALA A 108 -17.01 11.51 6.08
CA ALA A 108 -17.92 10.44 6.53
C ALA A 108 -19.28 10.52 5.81
N GLY A 109 -19.71 9.41 5.20
CA GLY A 109 -20.94 9.33 4.42
C GLY A 109 -20.80 9.58 2.92
N ALA A 110 -19.62 9.95 2.40
CA ALA A 110 -19.41 10.05 0.96
C ALA A 110 -19.35 8.67 0.28
N ALA A 111 -19.69 8.65 -1.02
CA ALA A 111 -19.72 7.44 -1.82
C ALA A 111 -18.33 6.78 -1.92
N ALA A 112 -18.35 5.45 -2.06
CA ALA A 112 -17.19 4.64 -2.39
C ALA A 112 -16.40 5.25 -3.56
N ASN A 113 -15.10 5.42 -3.40
CA ASN A 113 -14.26 6.08 -4.40
C ASN A 113 -12.98 5.30 -4.70
N THR A 114 -12.28 5.76 -5.74
CA THR A 114 -10.98 5.24 -6.15
C THR A 114 -9.91 6.29 -5.93
N GLY A 115 -8.85 5.92 -5.21
CA GLY A 115 -7.64 6.72 -5.06
C GLY A 115 -6.48 6.13 -5.87
N ILE A 116 -5.78 6.96 -6.63
CA ILE A 116 -4.64 6.55 -7.44
C ILE A 116 -3.41 7.36 -7.05
N ILE A 117 -2.31 6.67 -6.79
CA ILE A 117 -0.96 7.24 -6.85
C ILE A 117 -0.28 6.71 -8.10
N LYS A 118 -0.04 7.58 -9.08
CA LYS A 118 0.85 7.31 -10.21
C LYS A 118 2.21 7.94 -9.93
N ASN A 119 3.16 7.13 -9.51
CA ASN A 119 4.51 7.57 -9.18
C ASN A 119 5.51 7.19 -10.26
N ASP A 120 5.91 8.14 -11.10
CA ASP A 120 7.01 8.00 -12.06
C ASP A 120 8.32 8.68 -11.54
N GLY A 121 8.25 9.35 -10.39
CA GLY A 121 9.37 10.01 -9.70
C GLY A 121 9.76 9.29 -8.40
N ILE A 122 9.89 10.07 -7.31
CA ILE A 122 10.23 9.57 -5.98
C ILE A 122 9.08 9.87 -5.00
N LEU A 123 8.52 8.82 -4.39
CA LEU A 123 7.63 8.93 -3.23
C LEU A 123 8.38 8.49 -1.97
N GLY A 124 8.64 9.45 -1.08
CA GLY A 124 9.42 9.29 0.14
C GLY A 124 10.86 9.77 0.00
N SER A 125 11.78 9.11 0.71
CA SER A 125 13.22 9.43 0.68
C SER A 125 14.00 8.40 -0.12
N VAL A 126 15.17 8.77 -0.64
CA VAL A 126 16.17 7.84 -1.20
C VAL A 126 17.37 7.64 -0.26
N SER A 127 17.34 8.25 0.93
CA SER A 127 18.35 8.11 1.99
C SER A 127 17.76 7.48 3.26
N ASP A 128 18.58 6.70 3.97
CA ASP A 128 18.25 5.60 4.88
C ASP A 128 17.72 5.94 6.30
N SER A 129 17.46 7.21 6.65
CA SER A 129 17.28 7.55 8.07
C SER A 129 16.14 8.52 8.46
N THR A 130 15.37 9.08 7.51
CA THR A 130 14.33 10.10 7.83
C THR A 130 12.94 9.80 7.23
N PHE A 131 12.60 8.54 7.00
CA PHE A 131 11.36 8.15 6.33
C PHE A 131 10.12 8.36 7.21
N THR A 132 9.25 9.27 6.82
CA THR A 132 8.11 9.64 7.67
C THR A 132 6.79 9.81 6.91
N ILE A 133 6.64 9.20 5.72
CA ILE A 133 5.35 9.13 5.02
C ILE A 133 4.60 7.84 5.39
N THR A 134 3.40 7.98 5.92
CA THR A 134 2.39 6.90 6.01
C THR A 134 1.42 7.05 4.85
N LEU A 135 1.20 6.01 4.05
CA LEU A 135 0.06 5.98 3.12
C LEU A 135 -1.16 5.40 3.83
N GLU A 136 -2.27 6.14 3.83
CA GLU A 136 -3.52 5.69 4.43
C GLU A 136 -4.67 5.68 3.41
N MET A 137 -5.46 4.61 3.41
CA MET A 137 -6.71 4.56 2.66
C MET A 137 -7.85 5.00 3.59
N PRO A 138 -8.53 6.13 3.32
CA PRO A 138 -9.59 6.64 4.17
C PRO A 138 -10.86 5.77 4.13
N LEU A 139 -11.82 6.02 5.03
CA LEU A 139 -13.03 5.20 5.24
C LEU A 139 -13.95 5.05 4.02
N GLN A 140 -13.82 5.91 3.01
CA GLN A 140 -14.64 5.87 1.78
C GLN A 140 -13.87 5.30 0.58
N CYS A 141 -12.59 4.99 0.77
CA CYS A 141 -11.79 4.42 -0.28
C CYS A 141 -12.24 2.96 -0.48
N ALA A 142 -12.74 2.65 -1.66
CA ALA A 142 -13.09 1.28 -2.07
C ALA A 142 -12.03 0.69 -2.99
N ASN A 143 -11.28 1.54 -3.70
CA ASN A 143 -10.14 1.08 -4.49
C ASN A 143 -8.96 2.04 -4.29
N PHE A 144 -7.77 1.49 -4.07
CA PHE A 144 -6.51 2.20 -4.08
C PHE A 144 -5.57 1.54 -5.08
N LYS A 145 -4.88 2.33 -5.90
CA LYS A 145 -3.82 1.84 -6.79
C LYS A 145 -2.54 2.66 -6.64
N LEU A 146 -1.43 1.99 -6.34
CA LEU A 146 -0.08 2.54 -6.52
C LEU A 146 0.51 1.97 -7.80
N THR A 147 0.89 2.82 -8.75
CA THR A 147 1.45 2.42 -10.05
C THR A 147 2.52 3.41 -10.52
N GLY A 148 3.07 3.21 -11.71
CA GLY A 148 4.12 4.01 -12.32
C GLY A 148 5.50 3.34 -12.23
N SER A 149 6.51 3.95 -12.85
CA SER A 149 7.86 3.41 -12.93
C SER A 149 8.85 3.95 -11.89
N GLY A 150 8.37 4.78 -10.96
CA GLY A 150 9.19 5.46 -9.97
C GLY A 150 9.65 4.60 -8.80
N THR A 151 10.26 5.25 -7.83
CA THR A 151 10.71 4.64 -6.57
C THR A 151 9.77 5.03 -5.44
N THR A 152 9.28 4.05 -4.69
CA THR A 152 8.52 4.27 -3.46
C THR A 152 9.29 3.72 -2.25
N GLN A 153 9.65 4.60 -1.32
CA GLN A 153 10.27 4.23 -0.04
C GLN A 153 9.62 5.03 1.09
N ILE A 154 8.72 4.37 1.81
CA ILE A 154 7.82 5.02 2.77
C ILE A 154 7.88 4.32 4.11
N LEU A 155 7.35 4.97 5.15
CA LEU A 155 7.36 4.39 6.47
C LEU A 155 6.44 3.16 6.51
N ARG A 156 5.16 3.34 6.15
CA ARG A 156 4.14 2.27 6.18
C ARG A 156 2.94 2.55 5.27
N MET A 157 2.12 1.53 5.05
CA MET A 157 0.83 1.60 4.36
C MET A 157 -0.25 0.84 5.14
N ARG A 158 -1.45 1.41 5.27
CA ARG A 158 -2.56 0.81 6.02
C ARG A 158 -3.93 1.44 5.69
N PRO A 159 -5.05 0.73 5.81
CA PRO A 159 -6.38 1.36 5.77
C PRO A 159 -6.69 2.10 7.08
N LEU A 160 -7.57 3.09 7.07
CA LEU A 160 -8.18 3.57 8.31
C LEU A 160 -9.17 2.52 8.83
N PRO A 161 -9.15 2.21 10.15
CA PRO A 161 -10.10 1.28 10.74
C PRO A 161 -11.53 1.86 10.70
N GLY A 162 -12.50 0.99 10.46
CA GLY A 162 -13.92 1.30 10.32
C GLY A 162 -14.39 1.50 8.88
N ASN A 163 -13.60 1.12 7.88
CA ASN A 163 -14.02 1.19 6.47
C ASN A 163 -14.97 0.03 6.15
N THR A 164 -16.24 0.35 5.93
CA THR A 164 -17.29 -0.63 5.59
C THR A 164 -17.41 -0.89 4.09
N ASN A 165 -16.66 -0.17 3.25
CA ASN A 165 -16.56 -0.51 1.84
C ASN A 165 -15.60 -1.68 1.66
N PRO A 166 -15.87 -2.61 0.72
CA PRO A 166 -14.86 -3.54 0.24
C PRO A 166 -13.69 -2.76 -0.35
N LEU A 167 -12.58 -2.66 0.39
CA LEU A 167 -11.40 -1.92 0.00
C LEU A 167 -10.43 -2.84 -0.74
N ASN A 168 -10.18 -2.54 -2.02
CA ASN A 168 -9.19 -3.20 -2.84
C ASN A 168 -7.95 -2.32 -2.99
N VAL A 169 -6.81 -2.78 -2.51
CA VAL A 169 -5.52 -2.09 -2.57
C VAL A 169 -4.63 -2.83 -3.57
N GLU A 170 -4.33 -2.19 -4.69
CA GLU A 170 -3.45 -2.71 -5.73
C GLU A 170 -2.07 -2.05 -5.64
N ILE A 171 -1.04 -2.86 -5.41
CA ILE A 171 0.36 -2.46 -5.42
C ILE A 171 0.99 -2.93 -6.74
N ASP A 172 1.11 -1.98 -7.67
CA ASP A 172 1.64 -2.15 -9.02
C ASP A 172 3.00 -1.46 -9.23
N GLN A 173 3.73 -1.26 -8.13
CA GLN A 173 5.09 -0.69 -8.10
C GLN A 173 5.90 -1.34 -6.98
N ASN A 174 7.22 -1.35 -7.11
CA ASN A 174 8.10 -1.77 -6.03
C ASN A 174 8.02 -0.79 -4.85
N ILE A 175 7.99 -1.32 -3.63
CA ILE A 175 7.96 -0.52 -2.39
C ILE A 175 9.00 -1.04 -1.40
N ASN A 176 9.74 -0.13 -0.78
CA ASN A 176 10.45 -0.42 0.47
C ASN A 176 9.70 0.20 1.66
N PHE A 177 9.41 -0.62 2.67
CA PHE A 177 8.85 -0.21 3.95
C PHE A 177 9.92 -0.15 5.04
N MET A 178 9.93 0.96 5.78
CA MET A 178 10.99 1.32 6.71
C MET A 178 10.57 1.26 8.19
N HIS A 179 9.28 1.07 8.49
CA HIS A 179 8.78 1.12 9.87
C HIS A 179 9.45 0.07 10.76
N ASN A 180 9.82 0.46 11.99
CA ASN A 180 10.31 -0.44 13.04
C ASN A 180 9.16 -1.14 13.83
N ASN A 181 7.98 -1.22 13.22
CA ASN A 181 6.78 -1.82 13.78
C ASN A 181 5.89 -2.28 12.61
N ILE A 182 4.57 -2.20 12.71
CA ILE A 182 3.66 -2.65 11.66
C ILE A 182 3.82 -1.76 10.40
N ALA A 183 4.44 -2.31 9.36
CA ALA A 183 4.79 -1.56 8.14
C ALA A 183 3.77 -1.72 7.01
N LEU A 184 3.11 -2.88 6.95
CA LEU A 184 1.98 -3.14 6.06
C LEU A 184 0.94 -3.96 6.82
N SER A 185 -0.30 -3.50 6.84
CA SER A 185 -1.42 -4.31 7.34
C SER A 185 -2.75 -3.94 6.70
N ALA A 186 -3.55 -4.96 6.41
CA ALA A 186 -4.97 -4.86 6.09
C ALA A 186 -5.86 -4.72 7.34
N TYR A 187 -5.36 -5.10 8.52
CA TYR A 187 -6.05 -4.97 9.80
C TYR A 187 -5.22 -4.17 10.79
N ILE A 188 -5.74 -3.04 11.23
CA ILE A 188 -5.14 -2.33 12.35
C ILE A 188 -6.06 -2.51 13.55
N ASN A 189 -5.60 -3.29 14.53
CA ASN A 189 -6.34 -3.57 15.76
C ASN A 189 -6.55 -2.28 16.59
N TYR A 190 -7.66 -1.59 16.33
CA TYR A 190 -8.07 -0.33 16.96
C TYR A 190 -9.54 -0.39 17.40
N ALA A 191 -9.91 0.45 18.38
CA ALA A 191 -11.25 0.47 18.97
C ALA A 191 -12.40 0.73 17.98
N ASN A 192 -12.12 1.39 16.86
CA ASN A 192 -13.09 1.70 15.81
C ASN A 192 -13.06 0.73 14.62
N SER A 193 -12.33 -0.39 14.74
CA SER A 193 -12.44 -1.51 13.79
C SER A 193 -13.87 -2.06 13.83
N LEU A 194 -14.34 -2.70 12.76
CA LEU A 194 -15.73 -3.16 12.63
C LEU A 194 -15.79 -4.59 12.05
N PRO A 195 -16.82 -5.38 12.38
CA PRO A 195 -16.98 -6.71 11.81
C PRO A 195 -17.26 -6.71 10.29
N GLU A 196 -17.75 -5.60 9.74
CA GLU A 196 -18.04 -5.42 8.31
C GLU A 196 -16.81 -5.08 7.47
N GLU A 197 -15.64 -4.80 8.08
CA GLU A 197 -14.44 -4.46 7.32
C GLU A 197 -14.07 -5.57 6.34
N ASN A 198 -13.79 -5.20 5.10
CA ASN A 198 -13.36 -6.14 4.08
C ASN A 198 -12.25 -5.50 3.25
N VAL A 199 -11.00 -5.93 3.49
CA VAL A 199 -9.82 -5.29 2.92
C VAL A 199 -8.99 -6.33 2.18
N THR A 200 -8.71 -6.06 0.91
CA THR A 200 -7.85 -6.89 0.08
C THR A 200 -6.62 -6.10 -0.36
N PHE A 201 -5.43 -6.59 -0.04
CA PHE A 201 -4.17 -6.11 -0.60
C PHE A 201 -3.69 -7.07 -1.68
N THR A 202 -3.33 -6.56 -2.85
CA THR A 202 -2.75 -7.33 -3.94
C THR A 202 -1.39 -6.75 -4.32
N ILE A 203 -0.35 -7.58 -4.26
CA ILE A 203 0.96 -7.27 -4.83
C ILE A 203 0.99 -7.92 -6.21
N ASN A 204 1.00 -7.09 -7.25
CA ASN A 204 0.97 -7.55 -8.63
C ASN A 204 2.23 -8.36 -8.98
N LYS A 205 2.08 -9.22 -9.98
CA LYS A 205 3.19 -9.99 -10.56
C LYS A 205 4.36 -9.06 -10.90
N ASP A 206 5.57 -9.56 -10.71
CA ASP A 206 6.83 -8.87 -10.99
C ASP A 206 7.11 -7.63 -10.12
N LYS A 207 6.23 -7.30 -9.15
CA LYS A 207 6.48 -6.25 -8.15
C LYS A 207 7.06 -6.83 -6.88
N VAL A 208 7.90 -6.03 -6.21
CA VAL A 208 8.54 -6.38 -4.95
C VAL A 208 8.12 -5.39 -3.87
N VAL A 209 7.44 -5.88 -2.85
CA VAL A 209 7.23 -5.17 -1.59
C VAL A 209 8.21 -5.73 -0.58
N LYS A 210 9.11 -4.88 -0.07
CA LYS A 210 10.18 -5.28 0.81
C LYS A 210 10.14 -4.53 2.13
N PHE A 211 10.37 -5.26 3.21
CA PHE A 211 10.62 -4.69 4.52
C PHE A 211 12.11 -4.66 4.74
N VAL A 212 12.66 -3.51 5.12
CA VAL A 212 14.12 -3.37 5.29
C VAL A 212 14.53 -3.14 6.74
N ASN A 213 13.58 -2.81 7.62
CA ASN A 213 13.85 -2.66 9.05
C ASN A 213 13.71 -4.01 9.76
N PRO A 214 14.71 -4.47 10.53
CA PRO A 214 14.60 -5.73 11.26
C PRO A 214 13.45 -5.78 12.26
N ASN A 215 13.05 -4.62 12.79
CA ASN A 215 11.92 -4.51 13.71
C ASN A 215 10.57 -4.30 12.99
N GLY A 216 10.54 -4.31 11.66
CA GLY A 216 9.31 -4.27 10.88
C GLY A 216 8.47 -5.53 11.08
N ALA A 217 7.15 -5.37 11.13
CA ALA A 217 6.17 -6.45 11.27
C ALA A 217 5.07 -6.33 10.22
N PHE A 218 4.64 -7.47 9.68
CA PHE A 218 3.55 -7.60 8.71
C PHE A 218 2.25 -7.99 9.43
N HIS A 219 1.13 -7.40 8.99
CA HIS A 219 -0.22 -7.60 9.54
C HIS A 219 -0.37 -7.17 11.01
N LEU A 220 0.13 -7.93 11.98
CA LEU A 220 0.08 -7.59 13.39
C LEU A 220 1.43 -7.74 14.08
N GLY A 221 1.66 -6.85 15.05
CA GLY A 221 2.71 -6.99 16.07
C GLY A 221 2.13 -7.43 17.41
N SER A 222 2.87 -7.17 18.50
CA SER A 222 2.50 -7.49 19.88
C SER A 222 1.35 -6.62 20.42
N ASN A 223 0.11 -6.93 20.03
CA ASN A 223 -1.10 -6.32 20.58
C ASN A 223 -1.72 -7.24 21.63
N LYS A 224 -2.37 -6.67 22.66
CA LYS A 224 -2.96 -7.42 23.79
C LYS A 224 -4.47 -7.21 23.96
N THR A 225 -5.04 -6.18 23.36
CA THR A 225 -6.48 -5.86 23.49
C THR A 225 -7.21 -6.31 22.22
N PRO A 226 -8.17 -7.24 22.29
CA PRO A 226 -8.98 -7.61 21.15
C PRO A 226 -10.01 -6.51 20.84
N ASN A 227 -9.99 -5.97 19.63
CA ASN A 227 -11.06 -5.12 19.09
C ASN A 227 -11.85 -5.88 18.02
N GLN A 228 -12.93 -5.30 17.50
CA GLN A 228 -13.64 -5.90 16.37
C GLN A 228 -12.71 -6.09 15.14
N GLY A 229 -13.15 -6.91 14.20
CA GLY A 229 -12.45 -7.06 12.93
C GLY A 229 -13.26 -7.87 11.94
N GLY A 230 -13.00 -7.67 10.65
CA GLY A 230 -13.69 -8.34 9.55
C GLY A 230 -12.79 -9.28 8.76
N ASN A 231 -12.77 -9.14 7.44
CA ASN A 231 -12.10 -10.02 6.50
C ASN A 231 -10.91 -9.31 5.84
N TYR A 232 -9.73 -9.92 5.92
CA TYR A 232 -8.47 -9.31 5.50
C TYR A 232 -7.72 -10.25 4.56
N THR A 233 -7.65 -9.90 3.28
CA THR A 233 -7.01 -10.74 2.26
C THR A 233 -5.71 -10.12 1.78
N TYR A 234 -4.68 -10.94 1.63
CA TYR A 234 -3.44 -10.60 0.95
C TYR A 234 -3.23 -11.56 -0.23
N ASN A 235 -3.16 -11.02 -1.44
CA ASN A 235 -2.81 -11.72 -2.65
C ASN A 235 -1.38 -11.36 -3.06
N ILE A 236 -0.46 -12.30 -2.89
CA ILE A 236 0.96 -12.13 -3.19
C ILE A 236 1.24 -12.78 -4.55
N ALA A 237 0.97 -12.06 -5.64
CA ALA A 237 1.28 -12.51 -7.00
C ALA A 237 2.71 -12.12 -7.43
N GLY A 238 3.24 -11.02 -6.87
CA GLY A 238 4.65 -10.63 -6.95
C GLY A 238 5.49 -11.21 -5.82
N THR A 239 6.35 -10.39 -5.23
CA THR A 239 7.17 -10.75 -4.07
C THR A 239 6.81 -9.91 -2.85
N LEU A 240 6.56 -10.56 -1.72
CA LEU A 240 6.61 -9.96 -0.39
C LEU A 240 7.88 -10.45 0.32
N ASP A 241 8.85 -9.56 0.48
CA ASP A 241 10.15 -9.84 1.10
C ASP A 241 10.20 -9.32 2.54
N LEU A 242 10.09 -10.25 3.49
CA LEU A 242 10.21 -10.04 4.93
C LEU A 242 11.56 -10.56 5.47
N SER A 243 12.54 -10.88 4.61
CA SER A 243 13.77 -11.57 5.02
C SER A 243 14.64 -10.78 5.99
N ALA A 244 14.50 -9.45 6.04
CA ALA A 244 15.17 -8.61 7.03
C ALA A 244 14.52 -8.69 8.42
N CYS A 245 13.24 -9.05 8.51
CA CYS A 245 12.44 -8.95 9.73
C CYS A 245 12.79 -10.02 10.76
N THR A 246 13.11 -9.58 11.96
CA THR A 246 13.34 -10.41 13.15
C THR A 246 12.22 -10.28 14.17
N LYS A 247 11.50 -9.15 14.18
CA LYS A 247 10.30 -8.98 15.01
C LYS A 247 9.16 -9.85 14.50
N THR A 248 8.51 -10.58 15.41
CA THR A 248 7.42 -11.50 15.06
C THR A 248 6.20 -10.77 14.51
N SER A 249 5.84 -11.14 13.28
CA SER A 249 4.55 -10.86 12.64
C SER A 249 3.56 -11.96 13.01
N PHE A 250 2.38 -11.60 13.53
CA PHE A 250 1.33 -12.57 13.87
C PHE A 250 0.21 -12.51 12.84
N LEU A 251 -0.11 -13.64 12.22
CA LEU A 251 -1.08 -13.70 11.11
C LEU A 251 -2.52 -14.00 11.55
N VAL A 252 -2.69 -14.65 12.70
CA VAL A 252 -4.01 -14.79 13.34
C VAL A 252 -4.41 -13.43 13.91
N PRO A 253 -5.54 -12.86 13.46
CA PRO A 253 -5.95 -11.55 13.94
C PRO A 253 -6.44 -11.63 15.39
N LEU A 254 -5.87 -10.81 16.27
CA LEU A 254 -6.37 -10.65 17.63
C LEU A 254 -7.63 -9.78 17.61
N THR A 255 -8.79 -10.42 17.54
CA THR A 255 -10.09 -9.76 17.42
C THR A 255 -11.06 -10.24 18.49
N ALA A 256 -12.10 -9.44 18.74
CA ALA A 256 -13.29 -9.78 19.51
C ALA A 256 -14.42 -10.35 18.60
N ASN A 257 -14.06 -10.78 17.39
CA ASN A 257 -14.96 -11.37 16.40
C ASN A 257 -14.35 -12.67 15.90
N ALA A 258 -14.93 -13.81 16.31
CA ALA A 258 -14.48 -15.15 15.95
C ALA A 258 -14.64 -15.48 14.45
N ASN A 259 -15.44 -14.67 13.73
CA ASN A 259 -15.61 -14.79 12.29
C ASN A 259 -14.58 -13.98 11.50
N SER A 260 -13.81 -13.11 12.16
CA SER A 260 -12.75 -12.38 11.48
C SER A 260 -11.76 -13.35 10.86
N THR A 261 -11.30 -13.08 9.64
CA THR A 261 -10.40 -13.97 8.92
C THR A 261 -9.29 -13.19 8.27
N THR A 262 -8.06 -13.65 8.44
CA THR A 262 -6.92 -13.27 7.61
C THR A 262 -6.68 -14.35 6.57
N THR A 263 -6.75 -14.00 5.29
CA THR A 263 -6.45 -14.89 4.16
C THR A 263 -5.15 -14.45 3.51
N LEU A 264 -4.20 -15.36 3.37
CA LEU A 264 -2.91 -15.13 2.70
C LEU A 264 -2.80 -16.08 1.51
N ASN A 265 -2.97 -15.54 0.30
CA ASN A 265 -2.84 -16.26 -0.95
C ASN A 265 -1.48 -15.95 -1.57
N VAL A 266 -0.66 -16.98 -1.81
CA VAL A 266 0.68 -16.83 -2.39
C VAL A 266 0.72 -17.55 -3.72
N SER A 267 0.77 -16.81 -4.83
CA SER A 267 1.02 -17.32 -6.19
C SER A 267 2.36 -16.86 -6.78
N GLY A 268 3.00 -15.88 -6.14
CA GLY A 268 4.38 -15.46 -6.38
C GLY A 268 5.31 -15.93 -5.26
N LEU A 269 6.09 -15.02 -4.67
CA LEU A 269 7.05 -15.33 -3.62
C LEU A 269 6.74 -14.60 -2.30
N LEU A 270 6.62 -15.35 -1.23
CA LEU A 270 6.69 -14.83 0.14
C LEU A 270 8.01 -15.27 0.77
N LYS A 271 8.92 -14.33 1.01
CA LYS A 271 10.20 -14.61 1.66
C LYS A 271 10.15 -14.22 3.13
N LEU A 272 10.36 -15.18 4.02
CA LEU A 272 10.26 -14.97 5.46
C LEU A 272 11.62 -14.68 6.09
N GLY A 273 11.61 -13.78 7.08
CA GLY A 273 12.69 -13.62 8.06
C GLY A 273 12.54 -14.58 9.23
N THR A 274 13.15 -14.25 10.37
CA THR A 274 13.01 -15.03 11.61
C THR A 274 11.77 -14.62 12.42
N GLY A 275 11.20 -13.45 12.13
CA GLY A 275 10.05 -12.88 12.84
C GLY A 275 8.70 -13.16 12.17
N PHE A 276 8.31 -14.42 12.02
CA PHE A 276 7.01 -14.77 11.45
C PHE A 276 6.31 -15.87 12.24
N SER A 277 5.01 -15.71 12.48
CA SER A 277 4.18 -16.67 13.19
C SER A 277 2.77 -16.75 12.59
N VAL A 278 2.31 -17.97 12.37
CA VAL A 278 0.92 -18.29 11.97
C VAL A 278 -0.04 -18.44 13.15
N ASP A 279 0.48 -18.28 14.36
CA ASP A 279 -0.27 -18.22 15.60
C ASP A 279 -0.12 -16.84 16.22
N ASN A 280 -1.02 -16.48 17.13
CA ASN A 280 -0.88 -15.32 17.99
C ASN A 280 -1.00 -15.79 19.45
N PRO A 281 0.02 -15.59 20.31
CA PRO A 281 0.02 -16.13 21.67
C PRO A 281 -1.06 -15.54 22.57
N GLU A 282 -1.58 -14.36 22.21
CA GLU A 282 -2.68 -13.69 22.93
C GLU A 282 -4.05 -14.06 22.34
N ALA A 283 -4.10 -14.89 21.29
CA ALA A 283 -5.37 -15.29 20.69
C ALA A 283 -6.16 -16.21 21.62
N THR A 284 -7.47 -15.96 21.67
CA THR A 284 -8.46 -16.77 22.36
C THR A 284 -9.36 -17.47 21.36
N GLU A 285 -10.32 -18.28 21.82
CA GLU A 285 -11.34 -18.88 20.95
C GLU A 285 -12.21 -17.84 20.21
N GLN A 286 -12.24 -16.60 20.71
CA GLN A 286 -12.95 -15.48 20.09
C GLN A 286 -12.11 -14.72 19.05
N SER A 287 -10.81 -15.02 18.96
CA SER A 287 -9.94 -14.44 17.94
C SER A 287 -10.27 -14.98 16.55
N GLY A 288 -9.91 -14.22 15.53
CA GLY A 288 -10.19 -14.62 14.16
C GLY A 288 -9.33 -15.79 13.68
N LYS A 289 -9.52 -16.15 12.42
CA LYS A 289 -8.93 -17.33 11.78
C LYS A 289 -7.86 -16.93 10.78
N LEU A 290 -6.98 -17.88 10.46
CA LEU A 290 -6.00 -17.75 9.39
C LEU A 290 -6.28 -18.81 8.32
N ALA A 291 -6.39 -18.37 7.07
CA ALA A 291 -6.35 -19.23 5.89
C ALA A 291 -5.09 -18.90 5.08
N LEU A 292 -4.10 -19.80 5.09
CA LEU A 292 -2.87 -19.64 4.31
C LEU A 292 -2.89 -20.61 3.13
N ASN A 293 -2.88 -20.05 1.93
CA ASN A 293 -2.98 -20.79 0.67
C ASN A 293 -1.72 -20.56 -0.17
N ILE A 294 -0.95 -21.62 -0.43
CA ILE A 294 0.11 -21.63 -1.43
C ILE A 294 -0.52 -22.11 -2.73
N LEU A 295 -0.77 -21.19 -3.65
CA LEU A 295 -1.41 -21.44 -4.93
C LEU A 295 -0.39 -22.02 -5.93
N ASP A 296 -0.85 -22.42 -7.11
CA ASP A 296 0.02 -22.96 -8.15
C ASP A 296 1.12 -21.96 -8.54
N GLY A 297 2.36 -22.46 -8.62
CA GLY A 297 3.56 -21.65 -8.83
C GLY A 297 4.01 -20.79 -7.63
N GLY A 298 3.19 -20.72 -6.57
CA GLY A 298 3.48 -19.96 -5.37
C GLY A 298 4.58 -20.59 -4.52
N VAL A 299 5.42 -19.74 -3.92
CA VAL A 299 6.52 -20.15 -3.05
C VAL A 299 6.49 -19.38 -1.75
N ILE A 300 6.47 -20.09 -0.62
CA ILE A 300 6.85 -19.54 0.68
C ILE A 300 8.26 -20.01 1.01
N ASP A 301 9.21 -19.09 1.09
CA ASP A 301 10.58 -19.34 1.53
C ASP A 301 10.71 -19.06 3.02
N ALA A 302 10.66 -20.13 3.82
CA ALA A 302 10.80 -20.13 5.27
C ALA A 302 12.18 -20.62 5.72
N THR A 303 13.19 -20.63 4.85
CA THR A 303 14.55 -21.15 5.18
C THR A 303 15.24 -20.36 6.29
N SER A 304 14.86 -19.10 6.50
CA SER A 304 15.37 -18.29 7.63
C SER A 304 14.60 -18.55 8.93
N LEU A 305 13.41 -19.15 8.88
CA LEU A 305 12.56 -19.35 10.03
C LEU A 305 12.97 -20.61 10.80
N LYS A 306 13.12 -20.50 12.12
CA LYS A 306 13.20 -21.66 13.01
C LYS A 306 11.79 -22.08 13.38
N LEU A 307 11.23 -23.06 12.68
CA LEU A 307 9.92 -23.61 13.03
C LEU A 307 10.00 -24.27 14.42
N LYS A 308 9.17 -23.80 15.37
CA LYS A 308 9.11 -24.37 16.72
C LYS A 308 8.30 -25.68 16.78
N SER A 309 7.50 -25.95 15.75
CA SER A 309 6.65 -27.12 15.58
C SER A 309 6.28 -27.29 14.11
N THR A 310 5.74 -28.47 13.75
CA THR A 310 5.14 -28.72 12.44
C THR A 310 4.01 -27.73 12.18
N LEU A 311 3.92 -27.21 10.96
CA LEU A 311 2.83 -26.31 10.58
C LEU A 311 1.48 -27.03 10.75
N PRO A 312 0.51 -26.44 11.47
CA PRO A 312 -0.78 -27.09 11.72
C PRO A 312 -1.55 -27.26 10.41
N ALA A 313 -1.75 -28.49 9.95
CA ALA A 313 -2.40 -28.81 8.67
C ALA A 313 -3.77 -28.13 8.47
N THR A 314 -4.47 -27.78 9.55
CA THR A 314 -5.77 -27.09 9.51
C THR A 314 -5.70 -25.64 9.03
N LYS A 315 -4.51 -25.01 9.04
CA LYS A 315 -4.32 -23.60 8.63
C LYS A 315 -3.72 -23.44 7.24
N PHE A 316 -3.26 -24.54 6.62
CA PHE A 316 -2.47 -24.51 5.39
C PHE A 316 -3.15 -25.30 4.27
N LYS A 317 -3.24 -24.70 3.09
CA LYS A 317 -3.56 -25.39 1.85
C LYS A 317 -2.43 -25.17 0.85
N ILE A 318 -1.93 -26.25 0.27
CA ILE A 318 -0.87 -26.21 -0.75
C ILE A 318 -1.44 -26.82 -2.02
N ALA A 319 -1.47 -26.04 -3.10
CA ALA A 319 -1.86 -26.48 -4.44
C ALA A 319 -0.80 -27.45 -5.02
N PRO A 320 -1.13 -28.26 -6.05
CA PRO A 320 -0.24 -29.29 -6.59
C PRO A 320 1.17 -28.80 -6.96
N THR A 321 1.30 -27.56 -7.45
CA THR A 321 2.60 -26.97 -7.81
C THR A 321 3.09 -25.89 -6.84
N GLY A 322 2.40 -25.70 -5.71
CA GLY A 322 2.81 -24.79 -4.64
C GLY A 322 3.97 -25.36 -3.83
N THR A 323 4.88 -24.49 -3.35
CA THR A 323 6.07 -24.92 -2.60
C THR A 323 6.20 -24.20 -1.26
N PHE A 324 6.42 -24.97 -0.19
CA PHE A 324 6.88 -24.46 1.11
C PHE A 324 8.33 -24.91 1.35
N LYS A 325 9.27 -23.97 1.43
CA LYS A 325 10.69 -24.27 1.67
C LYS A 325 11.03 -24.04 3.14
N SER A 326 11.45 -25.08 3.85
CA SER A 326 12.00 -24.98 5.20
C SER A 326 13.43 -25.51 5.24
N LYS A 327 14.14 -25.21 6.34
CA LYS A 327 15.37 -25.94 6.71
C LYS A 327 15.07 -27.38 7.13
#